data_AF-A0A180GY87-F1
#
_entry.id   AF-A0A180GY87-F1
#
_cell.length_a   1.000
_cell.length_b   1.000
_cell.length_c   1.000
_cell.angle_alpha   90.00
_cell.angle_beta   90.00
_cell.angle_gamma   90.00
#
_symmetry.space_group_name_H-M   'P 1'
#
loop_
_entity.id
_entity.type
_entity.pdbx_description
1 polymer ?
#
loop_
_entity_poly.entity_id
_entity_poly.type
_entity_poly.pdbx_seq_one_letter_code
_entity_poly.pdbx_strand_id
1 'polypeptide(L)'
;MLAALDGSTASAGEKLKPADQIQWATDIVRQGFDAEYQRHNLIVAPTLEKLQRFAGQWKRDKYEAPYTLLIGPSMSGKTRLLKELAKHVCVAYICLRPLGSTGQPPRSELATHFFPNVKAGLDLEKHYSYLLAAILNTVSEFFSRPDIRARSLEDRLAAWFDYSFQMDKTPKAEYNANVEKEMKSIQAEGLAPMQFLGAAATRMSQSIELEGDRRLKMLLAIDEASNLDNQIDRELQIPYFCVFRRALSHIPVKLGFFGVFTDTTLRVANFKPALTQDSSLRCLALGVDLFPPIYQISSLDVFVPKAPSSWDELLSAERLFSYGSPFYGLYFKGVMRGVMKGVPGTAVESTSKIAEAKLVCSSQSVSTEAMELSSPQCFAILGSVIQTRVCSYLPINSELVASHAAHCMFISSDQEMVVDYPPQFIYALAANRILASDEAYWIKCINVLATAVNKRLVTVGDVGEMATRLILIRAMQKTKAIPCNATDSIPDGYSVRLADFLETLTGKDPYTMDFDCIAEGNKARLLKEGRIFFNHFTRFLHAQRQ
;
A
#
# COMPACT_ATOMS: atom_id res chain seq x y z
N MET A 1 -20.33 -18.28 1.76
CA MET A 1 -19.65 -18.31 3.08
C MET A 1 -19.56 -16.93 3.72
N LEU A 2 -19.20 -15.85 3.00
CA LEU A 2 -19.26 -14.47 3.52
C LEU A 2 -20.70 -13.97 3.78
N ALA A 3 -21.67 -14.37 2.96
CA ALA A 3 -23.10 -14.11 3.22
C ALA A 3 -23.60 -14.69 4.56
N ALA A 4 -22.87 -15.64 5.17
CA ALA A 4 -23.22 -16.24 6.46
C ALA A 4 -22.74 -15.43 7.67
N LEU A 5 -21.96 -14.35 7.48
CA LEU A 5 -21.60 -13.41 8.55
C LEU A 5 -22.56 -12.21 8.61
N ASP A 6 -23.08 -11.76 7.46
CA ASP A 6 -23.90 -10.53 7.40
C ASP A 6 -25.40 -10.78 7.19
N GLY A 7 -25.88 -12.03 7.18
CA GLY A 7 -27.32 -12.31 7.08
C GLY A 7 -28.00 -11.72 5.83
N SER A 8 -27.23 -11.35 4.82
CA SER A 8 -27.70 -10.71 3.59
C SER A 8 -27.07 -11.39 2.38
N THR A 9 -27.93 -11.89 1.49
CA THR A 9 -27.57 -12.38 0.16
C THR A 9 -27.32 -11.17 -0.74
N ALA A 10 -26.13 -10.59 -0.69
CA ALA A 10 -25.66 -9.70 -1.75
C ALA A 10 -24.96 -10.53 -2.83
N SER A 11 -25.52 -10.50 -4.04
CA SER A 11 -24.94 -11.09 -5.23
C SER A 11 -23.58 -10.45 -5.56
N ALA A 12 -22.73 -11.22 -6.22
CA ALA A 12 -21.52 -10.72 -6.88
C ALA A 12 -21.89 -9.49 -7.74
N GLY A 13 -21.44 -8.30 -7.33
CA GLY A 13 -21.84 -7.06 -7.97
C GLY A 13 -21.77 -5.80 -7.12
N GLU A 14 -21.39 -5.86 -5.84
CA GLU A 14 -21.08 -4.64 -5.10
C GLU A 14 -19.78 -4.02 -5.65
N LYS A 15 -19.98 -3.06 -6.56
CA LYS A 15 -19.00 -2.00 -6.85
C LYS A 15 -18.51 -1.49 -5.50
N LEU A 16 -17.25 -1.74 -5.16
CA LEU A 16 -16.54 -0.97 -4.14
C LEU A 16 -16.82 0.48 -4.48
N LYS A 17 -17.62 1.17 -3.66
CA LYS A 17 -17.79 2.61 -3.80
C LYS A 17 -16.36 3.19 -3.75
N PRO A 18 -15.99 4.08 -4.69
CA PRO A 18 -14.70 4.74 -4.59
C PRO A 18 -14.64 5.37 -3.20
N ALA A 19 -13.66 4.94 -2.39
CA ALA A 19 -13.49 5.43 -1.04
C ALA A 19 -13.62 6.95 -1.08
N ASP A 20 -14.58 7.49 -0.33
CA ASP A 20 -14.75 8.93 -0.26
C ASP A 20 -13.38 9.54 0.06
N GLN A 21 -13.00 10.58 -0.69
CA GLN A 21 -11.62 11.04 -0.73
C GLN A 21 -11.18 11.52 0.66
N ILE A 22 -10.18 10.85 1.23
CA ILE A 22 -9.55 11.28 2.48
C ILE A 22 -9.09 12.73 2.31
N GLN A 23 -9.58 13.63 3.17
CA GLN A 23 -9.18 15.02 3.14
C GLN A 23 -7.79 15.18 3.77
N TRP A 24 -6.84 15.70 3.00
CA TRP A 24 -5.49 16.04 3.46
C TRP A 24 -4.95 17.27 2.74
N ALA A 25 -3.94 17.91 3.31
CA ALA A 25 -3.20 18.99 2.67
C ALA A 25 -2.29 18.43 1.58
N THR A 26 -2.67 18.62 0.32
CA THR A 26 -1.99 18.05 -0.84
C THR A 26 -0.53 18.51 -0.96
N ASP A 27 -0.28 19.77 -0.62
CA ASP A 27 1.01 20.42 -0.52
C ASP A 27 1.93 19.75 0.51
N ILE A 28 1.41 19.35 1.67
CA ILE A 28 2.17 18.59 2.68
C ILE A 28 2.50 17.18 2.17
N VAL A 29 1.53 16.51 1.53
CA VAL A 29 1.75 15.17 0.94
C VAL A 29 2.86 15.22 -0.11
N ARG A 30 2.89 16.28 -0.94
CA ARG A 30 3.95 16.49 -1.94
C ARG A 30 5.31 16.71 -1.32
N GLN A 31 5.41 17.53 -0.27
CA GLN A 31 6.66 17.70 0.48
C GLN A 31 7.17 16.35 1.01
N GLY A 32 6.28 15.46 1.45
CA GLY A 32 6.64 14.09 1.84
C GLY A 32 7.24 13.26 0.70
N PHE A 33 6.78 13.45 -0.54
CA PHE A 33 7.39 12.85 -1.73
C PHE A 33 8.76 13.42 -2.10
N ASP A 34 9.13 14.59 -1.58
CA ASP A 34 10.43 15.24 -1.82
C ASP A 34 11.39 15.12 -0.62
N ALA A 35 10.92 14.64 0.53
CA ALA A 35 11.75 14.37 1.70
C ALA A 35 12.91 13.40 1.37
N GLU A 36 14.03 13.49 2.09
CA GLU A 36 15.17 12.59 1.89
C GLU A 36 14.77 11.11 2.02
N TYR A 37 15.19 10.29 1.05
CA TYR A 37 14.85 8.87 1.04
C TYR A 37 15.78 8.08 1.97
N GLN A 38 15.19 7.32 2.89
CA GLN A 38 15.92 6.56 3.91
C GLN A 38 16.09 5.10 3.51
N ARG A 39 17.16 4.46 4.00
CA ARG A 39 17.43 3.01 3.84
C ARG A 39 17.46 2.53 2.38
N HIS A 40 18.05 3.31 1.48
CA HIS A 40 18.23 2.94 0.06
C HIS A 40 18.75 1.51 -0.14
N ASN A 41 19.82 1.14 0.58
CA ASN A 41 20.45 -0.19 0.52
C ASN A 41 19.54 -1.35 0.95
N LEU A 42 18.49 -1.09 1.71
CA LEU A 42 17.56 -2.12 2.21
C LEU A 42 16.25 -2.18 1.40
N ILE A 43 15.96 -1.16 0.59
CA ILE A 43 14.68 -1.06 -0.13
C ILE A 43 14.91 -0.97 -1.64
N VAL A 44 15.62 0.06 -2.11
CA VAL A 44 15.77 0.36 -3.54
C VAL A 44 16.72 -0.63 -4.20
N ALA A 45 17.92 -0.81 -3.64
CA ALA A 45 18.93 -1.72 -4.19
C ALA A 45 18.42 -3.17 -4.37
N PRO A 46 17.85 -3.85 -3.35
CA PRO A 46 17.36 -5.21 -3.51
C PRO A 46 16.12 -5.31 -4.41
N THR A 47 15.28 -4.26 -4.45
CA THR A 47 14.15 -4.21 -5.39
C THR A 47 14.65 -4.12 -6.83
N LEU A 48 15.62 -3.25 -7.10
CA LEU A 48 16.21 -3.09 -8.43
C LEU A 48 16.88 -4.38 -8.90
N GLU A 49 17.65 -5.04 -8.03
CA GLU A 49 18.27 -6.34 -8.33
C GLU A 49 17.22 -7.41 -8.67
N LYS A 50 16.13 -7.48 -7.88
CA LYS A 50 15.02 -8.41 -8.15
C LYS A 50 14.37 -8.14 -9.51
N LEU A 51 14.12 -6.87 -9.85
CA LEU A 51 13.54 -6.47 -11.14
C LEU A 51 14.49 -6.75 -12.31
N GLN A 52 15.79 -6.53 -12.15
CA GLN A 52 16.80 -6.91 -13.15
C GLN A 52 16.82 -8.42 -13.40
N ARG A 53 16.75 -9.22 -12.33
CA ARG A 53 16.65 -10.67 -12.44
C ARG A 53 15.38 -11.10 -13.17
N PHE A 54 14.23 -10.51 -12.85
CA PHE A 54 12.96 -10.82 -13.52
C PHE A 54 12.99 -10.45 -15.01
N ALA A 55 13.50 -9.27 -15.35
CA ALA A 55 13.69 -8.87 -16.75
C ALA A 55 14.59 -9.85 -17.52
N GLY A 56 15.65 -10.35 -16.89
CA GLY A 56 16.53 -11.37 -17.46
C GLY A 56 15.91 -12.77 -17.57
N GLN A 57 14.86 -13.06 -16.81
CA GLN A 57 14.14 -14.35 -16.81
C GLN A 57 12.94 -14.36 -17.77
N TRP A 58 12.55 -13.20 -18.33
CA TRP A 58 11.43 -13.09 -19.26
C TRP A 58 11.59 -14.05 -20.43
N LYS A 59 10.62 -14.96 -20.53
CA LYS A 59 10.47 -15.93 -21.61
C LYS A 59 8.99 -16.15 -21.88
N ARG A 60 8.60 -16.03 -23.14
CA ARG A 60 7.20 -16.05 -23.58
C ARG A 60 6.50 -17.40 -23.39
N ASP A 61 7.25 -18.48 -23.45
CA ASP A 61 6.81 -19.86 -23.24
C ASP A 61 6.65 -20.22 -21.75
N LYS A 62 7.23 -19.42 -20.85
CA LYS A 62 7.16 -19.65 -19.40
C LYS A 62 6.21 -18.71 -18.68
N TYR A 63 6.32 -17.41 -18.95
CA TYR A 63 5.55 -16.37 -18.25
C TYR A 63 4.47 -15.77 -19.15
N GLU A 64 3.37 -15.31 -18.56
CA GLU A 64 2.27 -14.67 -19.31
C GLU A 64 2.68 -13.33 -19.95
N ALA A 65 3.41 -12.50 -19.21
CA ALA A 65 3.90 -11.20 -19.66
C ALA A 65 5.08 -10.72 -18.77
N PRO A 66 5.92 -9.78 -19.25
CA PRO A 66 7.09 -9.30 -18.52
C PRO A 66 6.70 -8.26 -17.45
N TYR A 67 5.97 -8.65 -16.41
CA TYR A 67 5.61 -7.75 -15.32
C TYR A 67 5.55 -8.43 -13.96
N THR A 68 5.64 -7.62 -12.90
CA THR A 68 5.34 -8.02 -11.53
C THR A 68 4.38 -7.03 -10.88
N LEU A 69 3.78 -7.44 -9.77
CA LEU A 69 2.97 -6.59 -8.91
C LEU A 69 3.81 -6.05 -7.76
N LEU A 70 3.54 -4.81 -7.34
CA LEU A 70 4.01 -4.23 -6.09
C LEU A 70 2.81 -4.04 -5.18
N ILE A 71 2.67 -4.93 -4.19
CA ILE A 71 1.50 -5.04 -3.33
C ILE A 71 1.81 -4.44 -1.96
N GLY A 72 0.85 -3.70 -1.42
CA GLY A 72 0.91 -3.20 -0.06
C GLY A 72 -0.18 -2.16 0.16
N PRO A 73 -0.48 -1.79 1.41
CA PRO A 73 -1.51 -0.81 1.68
C PRO A 73 -1.17 0.57 1.10
N SER A 74 -2.16 1.46 0.99
CA SER A 74 -1.90 2.87 0.68
C SER A 74 -0.88 3.43 1.68
N MET A 75 -0.11 4.43 1.28
CA MET A 75 0.88 5.09 2.14
C MET A 75 2.09 4.23 2.57
N SER A 76 2.21 2.96 2.15
CA SER A 76 3.39 2.13 2.46
C SER A 76 4.68 2.51 1.72
N GLY A 77 4.63 3.51 0.84
CA GLY A 77 5.78 4.00 0.07
C GLY A 77 5.94 3.40 -1.33
N LYS A 78 4.94 2.67 -1.86
CA LYS A 78 4.97 2.08 -3.23
C LYS A 78 5.36 3.09 -4.31
N THR A 79 4.60 4.17 -4.46
CA THR A 79 4.88 5.21 -5.45
C THR A 79 6.21 5.91 -5.18
N ARG A 80 6.58 6.11 -3.90
CA ARG A 80 7.87 6.70 -3.56
C ARG A 80 9.03 5.80 -3.98
N LEU A 81 8.90 4.48 -3.84
CA LEU A 81 9.87 3.50 -4.34
C LEU A 81 10.01 3.59 -5.87
N LEU A 82 8.91 3.73 -6.62
CA LEU A 82 8.98 3.95 -8.07
C LEU A 82 9.73 5.24 -8.44
N LYS A 83 9.50 6.33 -7.70
CA LYS A 83 10.23 7.59 -7.87
C LYS A 83 11.73 7.41 -7.64
N GLU A 84 12.13 6.66 -6.61
CA GLU A 84 13.56 6.39 -6.36
C GLU A 84 14.17 5.43 -7.37
N LEU A 85 13.43 4.44 -7.87
CA LEU A 85 13.90 3.55 -8.95
C LEU A 85 14.20 4.34 -10.23
N ALA A 86 13.47 5.42 -10.50
CA ALA A 86 13.69 6.28 -11.66
C ALA A 86 15.08 6.97 -11.67
N LYS A 87 15.77 7.04 -10.52
CA LYS A 87 17.16 7.52 -10.45
C LYS A 87 18.18 6.50 -10.97
N HIS A 88 17.79 5.24 -11.12
CA HIS A 88 18.70 4.13 -11.45
C HIS A 88 18.36 3.42 -12.76
N VAL A 89 17.13 3.58 -13.26
CA VAL A 89 16.64 2.99 -14.51
C VAL A 89 15.59 3.89 -15.15
N CYS A 90 15.45 3.86 -16.47
CA CYS A 90 14.41 4.61 -17.17
C CYS A 90 13.02 4.13 -16.72
N VAL A 91 12.22 5.00 -16.10
CA VAL A 91 10.85 4.68 -15.66
C VAL A 91 9.86 5.50 -16.48
N ALA A 92 8.99 4.84 -17.23
CA ALA A 92 7.77 5.45 -17.77
C ALA A 92 6.64 5.25 -16.75
N TYR A 93 6.35 6.30 -16.00
CA TYR A 93 5.36 6.29 -14.91
C TYR A 93 3.99 6.78 -15.39
N ILE A 94 2.94 6.00 -15.13
CA ILE A 94 1.56 6.33 -15.52
C ILE A 94 0.62 6.00 -14.35
N CYS A 95 -0.06 7.00 -13.80
CA CYS A 95 -1.04 6.85 -12.75
C CYS A 95 -2.46 6.79 -13.32
N LEU A 96 -3.16 5.67 -13.13
CA LEU A 96 -4.50 5.39 -13.69
C LEU A 96 -5.66 5.80 -12.79
N ARG A 97 -5.40 6.57 -11.72
CA ARG A 97 -6.40 7.09 -10.79
C ARG A 97 -7.60 7.71 -11.52
N PRO A 98 -8.84 7.56 -11.04
CA PRO A 98 -10.03 8.11 -11.72
C PRO A 98 -9.98 9.61 -12.03
N LEU A 99 -10.70 10.02 -13.08
CA LEU A 99 -10.92 11.43 -13.41
C LEU A 99 -11.53 12.19 -12.21
N GLY A 100 -11.02 13.38 -11.93
CA GLY A 100 -11.48 14.21 -10.81
C GLY A 100 -10.98 13.78 -9.43
N SER A 101 -10.09 12.78 -9.34
CA SER A 101 -9.54 12.37 -8.06
C SER A 101 -8.54 13.37 -7.49
N THR A 102 -8.63 13.65 -6.18
CA THR A 102 -7.67 14.52 -5.45
C THR A 102 -6.46 13.79 -4.90
N GLY A 103 -6.41 12.45 -5.05
CA GLY A 103 -5.30 11.62 -4.56
C GLY A 103 -3.95 12.00 -5.16
N GLN A 104 -2.87 11.71 -4.44
CA GLN A 104 -1.49 11.92 -4.90
C GLN A 104 -0.79 10.58 -5.14
N PRO A 105 0.03 10.47 -6.20
CA PRO A 105 0.19 11.43 -7.29
C PRO A 105 -1.07 11.52 -8.17
N PRO A 106 -1.24 12.62 -8.92
CA PRO A 106 -2.43 12.83 -9.74
C PRO A 106 -2.49 11.86 -10.92
N ARG A 107 -3.69 11.75 -11.51
CA ARG A 107 -3.90 10.99 -12.75
C ARG A 107 -3.00 11.54 -13.86
N SER A 108 -2.28 10.64 -14.55
CA SER A 108 -1.49 11.00 -15.73
C SER A 108 -2.39 11.26 -16.94
N GLU A 109 -2.03 12.20 -17.81
CA GLU A 109 -2.82 12.45 -19.03
C GLU A 109 -2.92 11.21 -19.93
N LEU A 110 -1.81 10.44 -20.04
CA LEU A 110 -1.77 9.18 -20.77
C LEU A 110 -2.76 8.13 -20.26
N ALA A 111 -3.27 8.26 -19.02
CA ALA A 111 -4.28 7.36 -18.50
C ALA A 111 -5.57 7.39 -19.34
N THR A 112 -5.87 8.46 -20.08
CA THR A 112 -7.00 8.49 -21.03
C THR A 112 -6.88 7.41 -22.11
N HIS A 113 -5.67 7.08 -22.57
CA HIS A 113 -5.48 6.01 -23.56
C HIS A 113 -5.70 4.62 -22.98
N PHE A 114 -5.66 4.46 -21.66
CA PHE A 114 -6.00 3.19 -20.99
C PHE A 114 -7.51 2.96 -20.91
N PHE A 115 -8.32 4.01 -21.03
CA PHE A 115 -9.78 3.96 -21.00
C PHE A 115 -10.37 4.67 -22.23
N PRO A 116 -10.13 4.14 -23.45
CA PRO A 116 -10.60 4.77 -24.67
C PRO A 116 -12.14 4.77 -24.72
N ASN A 117 -12.72 5.80 -25.34
CA ASN A 117 -14.15 5.79 -25.68
C ASN A 117 -14.39 4.69 -26.71
N VAL A 118 -14.86 3.53 -26.27
CA VAL A 118 -15.13 2.37 -27.12
C VAL A 118 -16.24 2.72 -28.10
N LYS A 119 -15.88 3.07 -29.33
CA LYS A 119 -16.77 3.05 -30.48
C LYS A 119 -16.92 1.60 -30.96
N ALA A 120 -18.02 1.27 -31.63
CA ALA A 120 -18.21 -0.07 -32.20
C ALA A 120 -17.01 -0.43 -33.12
N GLY A 121 -16.35 -1.57 -32.85
CA GLY A 121 -15.22 -2.08 -33.65
C GLY A 121 -13.81 -1.61 -33.24
N LEU A 122 -13.61 -0.99 -32.07
CA LEU A 122 -12.26 -0.72 -31.56
C LEU A 122 -11.63 -2.00 -30.98
N ASP A 123 -10.66 -2.55 -31.68
CA ASP A 123 -9.79 -3.62 -31.15
C ASP A 123 -8.88 -3.05 -30.05
N LEU A 124 -9.19 -3.39 -28.80
CA LEU A 124 -8.49 -2.90 -27.62
C LEU A 124 -7.06 -3.46 -27.50
N GLU A 125 -6.83 -4.70 -27.95
CA GLU A 125 -5.48 -5.31 -27.95
C GLU A 125 -4.57 -4.58 -28.95
N LYS A 126 -5.11 -4.28 -30.14
CA LYS A 126 -4.44 -3.44 -31.14
C LYS A 126 -4.16 -2.04 -30.61
N HIS A 127 -5.14 -1.42 -29.97
CA HIS A 127 -5.00 -0.08 -29.37
C HIS A 127 -3.88 -0.04 -28.31
N TYR A 128 -3.85 -1.00 -27.39
CA TYR A 128 -2.80 -1.09 -26.37
C TYR A 128 -1.43 -1.42 -26.95
N SER A 129 -1.37 -2.23 -28.01
CA SER A 129 -0.10 -2.48 -28.72
C SER A 129 0.46 -1.20 -29.33
N TYR A 130 -0.39 -0.35 -29.90
CA TYR A 130 0.01 0.97 -30.42
C TYR A 130 0.42 1.94 -29.32
N LEU A 131 -0.29 1.97 -28.19
CA LEU A 131 0.08 2.80 -27.04
C LEU A 131 1.46 2.41 -26.49
N LEU A 132 1.70 1.10 -26.31
CA LEU A 132 3.00 0.60 -25.86
C LEU A 132 4.12 0.94 -26.86
N ALA A 133 3.89 0.72 -28.16
CA ALA A 133 4.87 1.07 -29.19
C ALA A 133 5.18 2.57 -29.21
N ALA A 134 4.16 3.43 -29.07
CA ALA A 134 4.33 4.87 -29.01
C ALA A 134 5.16 5.30 -27.80
N ILE A 135 4.86 4.77 -26.61
CA ILE A 135 5.66 5.04 -25.39
C ILE A 135 7.12 4.63 -25.59
N LEU A 136 7.36 3.43 -26.15
CA LEU A 136 8.71 2.91 -26.40
C LEU A 136 9.48 3.75 -27.44
N ASN A 137 8.80 4.21 -28.50
CA ASN A 137 9.41 5.11 -29.49
C ASN A 137 9.75 6.46 -28.88
N THR A 138 8.86 7.06 -28.08
CA THR A 138 9.13 8.35 -27.42
C THR A 138 10.32 8.25 -26.47
N VAL A 139 10.44 7.14 -25.72
CA VAL A 139 11.65 6.84 -24.94
C VAL A 139 12.86 6.78 -25.87
N SER A 140 12.78 5.99 -26.94
CA SER A 140 13.88 5.83 -27.88
C SER A 140 14.34 7.14 -28.50
N GLU A 141 13.41 8.00 -28.89
CA GLU A 141 13.69 9.31 -29.48
C GLU A 141 14.37 10.22 -28.47
N PHE A 142 13.85 10.30 -27.24
CA PHE A 142 14.42 11.10 -26.16
C PHE A 142 15.88 10.71 -25.87
N PHE A 143 16.15 9.42 -25.63
CA PHE A 143 17.51 8.94 -25.34
C PHE A 143 18.43 8.96 -26.56
N SER A 144 17.89 9.16 -27.77
CA SER A 144 18.68 9.33 -28.98
C SER A 144 19.07 10.77 -29.28
N ARG A 145 18.52 11.75 -28.56
CA ARG A 145 18.87 13.16 -28.75
C ARG A 145 20.37 13.39 -28.45
N PRO A 146 21.13 14.09 -29.32
CA PRO A 146 22.57 14.29 -29.14
C PRO A 146 22.94 14.95 -27.80
N ASP A 147 22.13 15.92 -27.34
CA ASP A 147 22.32 16.64 -26.08
C ASP A 147 22.05 15.77 -24.84
N ILE A 148 21.25 14.71 -24.98
CA ILE A 148 20.99 13.71 -23.93
C ILE A 148 22.10 12.66 -23.94
N ARG A 149 22.47 12.13 -25.10
CA ARG A 149 23.55 11.12 -25.23
C ARG A 149 24.90 11.58 -24.70
N ALA A 150 25.19 12.88 -24.81
CA ALA A 150 26.44 13.46 -24.31
C ALA A 150 26.54 13.51 -22.77
N ARG A 151 25.45 13.25 -22.03
CA ARG A 151 25.40 13.34 -20.56
C ARG A 151 25.72 12.00 -19.90
N SER A 152 26.07 12.05 -18.62
CA SER A 152 26.22 10.84 -17.79
C SER A 152 24.91 10.03 -17.74
N LEU A 153 24.96 8.75 -17.37
CA LEU A 153 23.72 7.96 -17.23
C LEU A 153 22.77 8.57 -16.17
N GLU A 154 23.31 9.06 -15.06
CA GLU A 154 22.53 9.69 -14.00
C GLU A 154 21.82 10.95 -14.51
N ASP A 155 22.53 11.82 -15.23
CA ASP A 155 21.95 13.04 -15.81
C ASP A 155 20.91 12.74 -16.90
N ARG A 156 21.13 11.67 -17.69
CA ARG A 156 20.15 11.20 -18.68
C ARG A 156 18.86 10.75 -18.02
N LEU A 157 18.95 9.99 -16.93
CA LEU A 157 17.80 9.51 -16.16
C LEU A 157 17.09 10.66 -15.44
N ALA A 158 17.83 11.62 -14.87
CA ALA A 158 17.28 12.83 -14.27
C ALA A 158 16.52 13.68 -15.31
N ALA A 159 17.11 13.88 -16.50
CA ALA A 159 16.45 14.60 -17.59
C ALA A 159 15.18 13.88 -18.06
N TRP A 160 15.21 12.54 -18.15
CA TRP A 160 14.02 11.74 -18.46
C TRP A 160 12.95 11.88 -17.37
N PHE A 161 13.34 11.82 -16.10
CA PHE A 161 12.43 12.00 -14.97
C PHE A 161 11.72 13.35 -15.04
N ASP A 162 12.46 14.44 -15.29
CA ASP A 162 11.89 15.78 -15.43
C ASP A 162 10.97 15.90 -16.65
N TYR A 163 11.28 15.17 -17.72
CA TYR A 163 10.49 15.16 -18.95
C TYR A 163 9.18 14.38 -18.82
N SER A 164 9.17 13.20 -18.19
CA SER A 164 8.03 12.26 -18.25
C SER A 164 7.33 11.99 -16.92
N PHE A 165 8.00 12.17 -15.77
CA PHE A 165 7.49 11.70 -14.48
C PHE A 165 6.59 12.76 -13.83
N GLN A 166 5.27 12.58 -13.94
CA GLN A 166 4.28 13.48 -13.33
C GLN A 166 4.05 13.14 -11.85
N MET A 167 4.72 13.86 -10.94
CA MET A 167 4.51 13.73 -9.49
C MET A 167 3.48 14.72 -8.92
N ASP A 168 3.26 15.84 -9.61
CA ASP A 168 2.43 16.93 -9.16
C ASP A 168 1.39 17.33 -10.23
N LYS A 169 0.73 18.48 -10.02
CA LYS A 169 -0.28 18.99 -10.96
C LYS A 169 0.33 19.55 -12.24
N THR A 170 1.65 19.65 -12.35
CA THR A 170 2.33 20.18 -13.54
C THR A 170 2.27 19.13 -14.64
N PRO A 171 1.50 19.36 -15.71
CA PRO A 171 1.35 18.35 -16.75
C PRO A 171 2.65 18.19 -17.55
N LYS A 172 2.98 16.95 -17.92
CA LYS A 172 4.11 16.65 -18.80
C LYS A 172 3.69 16.76 -20.27
N ALA A 173 3.20 17.94 -20.65
CA ALA A 173 2.52 18.17 -21.93
C ALA A 173 3.36 17.79 -23.16
N GLU A 174 4.67 18.08 -23.16
CA GLU A 174 5.56 17.69 -24.28
C GLU A 174 5.68 16.16 -24.39
N TYR A 175 5.85 15.46 -23.28
CA TYR A 175 5.88 14.00 -23.26
C TYR A 175 4.57 13.40 -23.75
N ASN A 176 3.44 13.88 -23.23
CA ASN A 176 2.12 13.39 -23.59
C ASN A 176 1.82 13.64 -25.08
N ALA A 177 2.14 14.83 -25.59
CA ALA A 177 1.96 15.17 -26.99
C ALA A 177 2.84 14.32 -27.92
N ASN A 178 4.08 14.02 -27.53
CA ASN A 178 4.97 13.17 -28.32
C ASN A 178 4.46 11.73 -28.40
N VAL A 179 3.99 11.16 -27.27
CA VAL A 179 3.36 9.82 -27.27
C VAL A 179 2.11 9.82 -28.14
N GLU A 180 1.27 10.85 -28.06
CA GLU A 180 0.04 10.93 -28.85
C GLU A 180 0.30 11.09 -30.35
N LYS A 181 1.33 11.86 -30.72
CA LYS A 181 1.82 12.01 -32.10
C LYS A 181 2.32 10.67 -32.64
N GLU A 182 3.17 9.97 -31.88
CA GLU A 182 3.67 8.65 -32.26
C GLU A 182 2.52 7.64 -32.45
N MET A 183 1.55 7.64 -31.53
CA MET A 183 0.38 6.77 -31.63
C MET A 183 -0.43 7.03 -32.90
N LYS A 184 -0.64 8.30 -33.28
CA LYS A 184 -1.33 8.67 -34.54
C LYS A 184 -0.52 8.26 -35.78
N SER A 185 0.81 8.40 -35.76
CA SER A 185 1.68 7.97 -36.86
C SER A 185 1.57 6.47 -37.11
N ILE A 186 1.71 5.67 -36.04
CA ILE A 186 1.64 4.21 -36.10
C ILE A 186 0.28 3.74 -36.62
N GLN A 187 -0.81 4.39 -36.21
CA GLN A 187 -2.16 4.08 -36.67
C GLN A 187 -2.36 4.37 -38.17
N ALA A 188 -1.71 5.42 -38.70
CA ALA A 188 -1.81 5.79 -40.11
C ALA A 188 -1.03 4.84 -41.04
N GLU A 189 0.07 4.26 -40.57
CA GLU A 189 0.93 3.36 -41.36
C GLU A 189 0.29 1.99 -41.66
N GLY A 190 -0.78 1.60 -40.95
CA GLY A 190 -1.60 0.42 -41.28
C GLY A 190 -0.94 -0.96 -41.10
N LEU A 191 0.30 -1.03 -40.62
CA LEU A 191 1.02 -2.29 -40.37
C LEU A 191 0.49 -3.07 -39.15
N ALA A 192 0.87 -4.36 -39.07
CA ALA A 192 0.47 -5.26 -38.00
C ALA A 192 0.98 -4.79 -36.63
N PRO A 193 0.12 -4.70 -35.58
CA PRO A 193 0.49 -4.10 -34.28
C PRO A 193 1.69 -4.75 -33.59
N MET A 194 1.83 -6.07 -33.73
CA MET A 194 2.94 -6.83 -33.13
C MET A 194 4.30 -6.46 -33.74
N GLN A 195 4.35 -6.16 -35.05
CA GLN A 195 5.59 -5.78 -35.72
C GLN A 195 6.08 -4.42 -35.22
N PHE A 196 5.17 -3.46 -35.05
CA PHE A 196 5.50 -2.15 -34.47
C PHE A 196 6.00 -2.27 -33.04
N LEU A 197 5.31 -3.03 -32.20
CA LEU A 197 5.70 -3.18 -30.81
C LEU A 197 7.08 -3.81 -30.67
N GLY A 198 7.39 -4.84 -31.46
CA GLY A 198 8.71 -5.45 -31.49
C GLY A 198 9.82 -4.50 -31.98
N ALA A 199 9.54 -3.74 -33.04
CA ALA A 199 10.48 -2.74 -33.55
C ALA A 199 10.73 -1.60 -32.56
N ALA A 200 9.66 -1.07 -31.94
CA ALA A 200 9.74 -0.03 -30.93
C ALA A 200 10.53 -0.48 -29.69
N ALA A 201 10.29 -1.70 -29.21
CA ALA A 201 11.04 -2.28 -28.11
C ALA A 201 12.54 -2.44 -28.45
N THR A 202 12.84 -2.81 -29.70
CA THR A 202 14.24 -2.94 -30.17
C THR A 202 14.93 -1.57 -30.20
N ARG A 203 14.27 -0.55 -30.75
CA ARG A 203 14.77 0.83 -30.77
C ARG A 203 15.00 1.37 -29.36
N MET A 204 14.02 1.20 -28.46
CA MET A 204 14.14 1.57 -27.05
C MET A 204 15.37 0.90 -26.41
N SER A 205 15.53 -0.41 -26.57
CA SER A 205 16.68 -1.14 -26.03
C SER A 205 18.00 -0.60 -26.56
N GLN A 206 18.10 -0.30 -27.86
CA GLN A 206 19.32 0.24 -28.47
C GLN A 206 19.62 1.68 -28.03
N SER A 207 18.59 2.49 -27.77
CA SER A 207 18.77 3.89 -27.38
C SER A 207 19.30 4.08 -25.95
N ILE A 208 19.00 3.14 -25.05
CA ILE A 208 19.44 3.19 -23.65
C ILE A 208 20.71 2.35 -23.50
N GLU A 209 21.85 3.01 -23.67
CA GLU A 209 23.16 2.44 -23.42
C GLU A 209 23.43 2.38 -21.90
N LEU A 210 23.40 1.18 -21.34
CA LEU A 210 23.79 0.91 -19.96
C LEU A 210 25.16 0.25 -19.92
N GLU A 211 25.99 0.67 -18.97
CA GLU A 211 27.25 -0.01 -18.66
C GLU A 211 27.00 -1.33 -17.90
N GLY A 212 27.74 -2.38 -18.26
CA GLY A 212 27.69 -3.71 -17.63
C GLY A 212 26.55 -4.64 -18.09
N ASP A 213 26.41 -5.81 -17.44
CA ASP A 213 25.32 -6.80 -17.69
C ASP A 213 23.98 -6.34 -17.08
N ARG A 214 23.60 -5.06 -17.25
CA ARG A 214 22.32 -4.55 -16.76
C ARG A 214 21.20 -5.03 -17.66
N ARG A 215 20.50 -6.07 -17.22
CA ARG A 215 19.40 -6.74 -17.94
C ARG A 215 18.08 -5.96 -17.96
N LEU A 216 17.99 -4.85 -17.23
CA LEU A 216 16.82 -3.97 -17.19
C LEU A 216 17.24 -2.57 -17.65
N LYS A 217 16.63 -2.11 -18.73
CA LYS A 217 16.82 -0.79 -19.36
C LYS A 217 15.65 0.13 -19.09
N MET A 218 14.43 -0.40 -19.10
CA MET A 218 13.20 0.36 -18.93
C MET A 218 12.20 -0.37 -18.03
N LEU A 219 11.61 0.40 -17.12
CA LEU A 219 10.45 0.05 -16.32
C LEU A 219 9.22 0.78 -16.83
N LEU A 220 8.16 0.04 -17.16
CA LEU A 220 6.82 0.60 -17.26
C LEU A 220 6.14 0.50 -15.90
N ALA A 221 5.95 1.63 -15.22
CA ALA A 221 5.34 1.69 -13.91
C ALA A 221 3.88 2.17 -14.02
N ILE A 222 2.93 1.25 -13.82
CA ILE A 222 1.50 1.54 -13.84
C ILE A 222 1.00 1.63 -12.40
N ASP A 223 0.62 2.84 -11.96
CA ASP A 223 0.05 3.08 -10.64
C ASP A 223 -1.47 3.11 -10.66
N GLU A 224 -2.08 2.72 -9.54
CA GLU A 224 -3.53 2.56 -9.39
C GLU A 224 -4.12 1.61 -10.48
N ALA A 225 -3.43 0.49 -10.73
CA ALA A 225 -3.70 -0.41 -11.85
C ALA A 225 -5.10 -1.06 -11.85
N SER A 226 -5.73 -1.25 -10.69
CA SER A 226 -7.06 -1.87 -10.47
C SER A 226 -8.19 -1.12 -11.12
N ASN A 227 -7.97 0.14 -11.50
CA ASN A 227 -8.92 0.85 -12.32
C ASN A 227 -9.15 0.16 -13.68
N LEU A 228 -8.17 -0.60 -14.19
CA LEU A 228 -8.32 -1.41 -15.41
C LEU A 228 -9.24 -2.64 -15.21
N ASP A 229 -9.36 -3.17 -13.99
CA ASP A 229 -10.25 -4.31 -13.74
C ASP A 229 -11.72 -3.90 -13.68
N ASN A 230 -11.99 -2.61 -13.44
CA ASN A 230 -13.34 -2.08 -13.35
C ASN A 230 -14.05 -2.00 -14.71
N GLN A 231 -13.32 -2.15 -15.82
CA GLN A 231 -13.87 -2.11 -17.17
C GLN A 231 -13.69 -3.46 -17.86
N ILE A 232 -14.76 -3.92 -18.52
CA ILE A 232 -14.79 -5.17 -19.27
C ILE A 232 -14.85 -4.84 -20.76
N ASP A 233 -14.00 -5.49 -21.54
CA ASP A 233 -14.06 -5.45 -22.99
C ASP A 233 -15.30 -6.18 -23.49
N ARG A 234 -16.10 -5.52 -24.34
CA ARG A 234 -17.40 -6.06 -24.76
C ARG A 234 -17.28 -7.21 -25.76
N GLU A 235 -16.21 -7.26 -26.53
CA GLU A 235 -16.02 -8.28 -27.56
C GLU A 235 -15.38 -9.54 -26.94
N LEU A 236 -14.34 -9.34 -26.13
CA LEU A 236 -13.57 -10.40 -25.50
C LEU A 236 -14.17 -10.87 -24.17
N GLN A 237 -15.08 -10.10 -23.56
CA GLN A 237 -15.70 -10.38 -22.26
C GLN A 237 -14.66 -10.61 -21.13
N ILE A 238 -13.55 -9.88 -21.18
CA ILE A 238 -12.48 -9.91 -20.17
C ILE A 238 -12.13 -8.49 -19.69
N PRO A 239 -11.56 -8.34 -18.47
CA PRO A 239 -11.12 -7.04 -17.98
C PRO A 239 -10.10 -6.36 -18.89
N TYR A 240 -10.08 -5.03 -18.92
CA TYR A 240 -9.10 -4.26 -19.71
C TYR A 240 -7.67 -4.60 -19.31
N PHE A 241 -7.43 -4.89 -18.02
CA PHE A 241 -6.14 -5.35 -17.53
C PHE A 241 -5.68 -6.63 -18.26
N CYS A 242 -6.57 -7.60 -18.46
CA CYS A 242 -6.25 -8.84 -19.18
C CYS A 242 -5.88 -8.58 -20.64
N VAL A 243 -6.57 -7.64 -21.30
CA VAL A 243 -6.24 -7.22 -22.68
C VAL A 243 -4.89 -6.51 -22.73
N PHE A 244 -4.62 -5.62 -21.77
CA PHE A 244 -3.33 -4.93 -21.66
C PHE A 244 -2.17 -5.91 -21.41
N ARG A 245 -2.40 -6.92 -20.56
CA ARG A 245 -1.46 -8.03 -20.34
C ARG A 245 -1.15 -8.80 -21.62
N ARG A 246 -2.15 -9.06 -22.47
CA ARG A 246 -1.91 -9.67 -23.79
C ARG A 246 -1.00 -8.81 -24.65
N ALA A 247 -1.25 -7.51 -24.72
CA ALA A 247 -0.38 -6.57 -25.44
C ALA A 247 1.08 -6.62 -24.93
N LEU A 248 1.28 -6.64 -23.60
CA LEU A 248 2.61 -6.78 -22.99
C LEU A 248 3.31 -8.10 -23.32
N SER A 249 2.57 -9.20 -23.47
CA SER A 249 3.12 -10.52 -23.80
C SER A 249 3.80 -10.56 -25.19
N HIS A 250 3.49 -9.58 -26.05
CA HIS A 250 4.09 -9.46 -27.39
C HIS A 250 5.44 -8.72 -27.38
N ILE A 251 5.89 -8.20 -26.24
CA ILE A 251 7.20 -7.56 -26.12
C ILE A 251 8.31 -8.63 -26.21
N PRO A 252 9.27 -8.50 -27.15
CA PRO A 252 10.32 -9.50 -27.33
C PRO A 252 11.22 -9.67 -26.10
N VAL A 253 11.74 -10.88 -25.94
CA VAL A 253 12.65 -11.24 -24.86
C VAL A 253 14.01 -10.53 -25.01
N LYS A 254 14.75 -10.37 -23.90
CA LYS A 254 16.11 -9.81 -23.87
C LYS A 254 16.26 -8.37 -24.36
N LEU A 255 15.18 -7.59 -24.38
CA LEU A 255 15.21 -6.15 -24.74
C LEU A 255 15.30 -5.21 -23.52
N GLY A 256 15.42 -5.75 -22.31
CA GLY A 256 15.56 -4.95 -21.10
C GLY A 256 14.30 -4.18 -20.68
N PHE A 257 13.12 -4.62 -21.15
CA PHE A 257 11.84 -4.09 -20.71
C PHE A 257 11.27 -4.93 -19.56
N PHE A 258 10.66 -4.26 -18.57
CA PHE A 258 9.83 -4.92 -17.57
C PHE A 258 8.73 -3.99 -17.04
N GLY A 259 7.59 -4.55 -16.64
CA GLY A 259 6.46 -3.83 -16.05
C GLY A 259 6.39 -3.97 -14.53
N VAL A 260 6.00 -2.91 -13.83
CA VAL A 260 5.62 -2.94 -12.42
C VAL A 260 4.25 -2.30 -12.26
N PHE A 261 3.32 -3.05 -11.69
CA PHE A 261 1.96 -2.61 -11.45
C PHE A 261 1.78 -2.42 -9.95
N THR A 262 1.53 -1.19 -9.53
CA THR A 262 1.29 -0.90 -8.12
C THR A 262 -0.20 -0.94 -7.85
N ASP A 263 -0.58 -1.71 -6.83
CA ASP A 263 -1.95 -1.74 -6.36
C ASP A 263 -2.01 -2.02 -4.85
N THR A 264 -3.12 -1.62 -4.27
CA THR A 264 -3.55 -1.99 -2.92
C THR A 264 -4.43 -3.24 -2.94
N THR A 265 -5.07 -3.53 -4.07
CA THR A 265 -5.98 -4.66 -4.26
C THR A 265 -5.32 -5.80 -5.03
N LEU A 266 -5.72 -7.02 -4.67
CA LEU A 266 -5.36 -8.24 -5.39
C LEU A 266 -6.17 -8.46 -6.68
N ARG A 267 -7.05 -7.53 -7.05
CA ARG A 267 -7.90 -7.67 -8.24
C ARG A 267 -7.06 -7.73 -9.52
N VAL A 268 -6.03 -6.88 -9.58
CA VAL A 268 -5.04 -6.87 -10.66
C VAL A 268 -4.19 -8.14 -10.66
N ALA A 269 -4.07 -8.78 -9.50
CA ALA A 269 -3.34 -10.04 -9.39
C ALA A 269 -4.07 -11.20 -10.06
N ASN A 270 -5.37 -11.05 -10.41
CA ASN A 270 -6.22 -12.06 -11.06
C ASN A 270 -5.74 -13.48 -10.77
N PHE A 271 -5.75 -13.82 -9.47
CA PHE A 271 -5.43 -15.15 -9.00
C PHE A 271 -6.45 -16.09 -9.64
N LYS A 272 -5.99 -16.86 -10.63
CA LYS A 272 -6.83 -17.59 -11.57
C LYS A 272 -7.83 -18.52 -10.84
N PRO A 273 -9.10 -18.62 -11.27
CA PRO A 273 -9.81 -19.88 -11.09
C PRO A 273 -9.10 -20.96 -11.91
N ALA A 274 -9.21 -22.23 -11.49
CA ALA A 274 -8.52 -23.37 -12.13
C ALA A 274 -8.54 -23.31 -13.68
N LEU A 275 -7.45 -23.76 -14.30
CA LEU A 275 -7.14 -23.79 -15.76
C LEU A 275 -8.32 -24.11 -16.70
N THR A 276 -9.37 -24.77 -16.22
CA THR A 276 -10.57 -25.14 -16.98
C THR A 276 -11.54 -23.97 -17.25
N GLN A 277 -11.39 -22.82 -16.56
CA GLN A 277 -12.31 -21.67 -16.69
C GLN A 277 -11.68 -20.38 -17.22
N ASP A 278 -10.36 -20.32 -17.44
CA ASP A 278 -9.71 -19.11 -17.99
C ASP A 278 -9.96 -19.00 -19.51
N SER A 279 -10.98 -18.23 -19.87
CA SER A 279 -11.30 -17.91 -21.27
C SER A 279 -10.19 -17.14 -21.97
N SER A 280 -9.27 -16.51 -21.23
CA SER A 280 -8.23 -15.67 -21.79
C SER A 280 -7.06 -16.46 -22.41
N LEU A 281 -6.87 -17.72 -21.99
CA LEU A 281 -5.80 -18.63 -22.44
C LEU A 281 -6.15 -19.45 -23.69
N ARG A 282 -7.41 -19.47 -24.13
CA ARG A 282 -7.88 -20.39 -25.18
C ARG A 282 -7.28 -20.17 -26.57
N CYS A 283 -6.49 -19.12 -26.79
CA CYS A 283 -6.03 -18.73 -28.13
C CYS A 283 -4.52 -18.49 -28.31
N LEU A 284 -3.66 -18.61 -27.28
CA LEU A 284 -2.25 -18.23 -27.43
C LEU A 284 -1.32 -19.24 -26.75
N ALA A 285 -0.29 -19.70 -27.46
CA ALA A 285 0.81 -20.50 -26.92
C ALA A 285 1.72 -19.66 -26.00
N LEU A 286 1.13 -19.10 -24.95
CA LEU A 286 1.81 -18.31 -23.91
C LEU A 286 2.09 -19.19 -22.69
N GLY A 287 3.13 -18.81 -21.96
CA GLY A 287 3.40 -19.36 -20.63
C GLY A 287 2.25 -19.09 -19.66
N VAL A 288 2.19 -19.88 -18.59
CA VAL A 288 1.10 -19.83 -17.59
C VAL A 288 1.53 -19.20 -16.26
N ASP A 289 2.84 -18.97 -16.07
CA ASP A 289 3.39 -18.45 -14.82
C ASP A 289 3.32 -16.92 -14.78
N LEU A 290 3.17 -16.37 -13.58
CA LEU A 290 3.36 -14.95 -13.28
C LEU A 290 4.68 -14.75 -12.53
N PHE A 291 5.31 -13.58 -12.67
CA PHE A 291 6.43 -13.25 -11.81
C PHE A 291 5.97 -13.06 -10.37
N PRO A 292 6.75 -13.52 -9.37
CA PRO A 292 6.36 -13.38 -7.97
C PRO A 292 6.17 -11.91 -7.57
N PRO A 293 5.05 -11.57 -6.89
CA PRO A 293 4.79 -10.20 -6.46
C PRO A 293 5.82 -9.72 -5.44
N ILE A 294 6.03 -8.40 -5.42
CA ILE A 294 6.86 -7.70 -4.45
C ILE A 294 5.91 -7.11 -3.41
N TYR A 295 5.92 -7.62 -2.18
CA TYR A 295 5.04 -7.15 -1.10
C TYR A 295 5.80 -6.71 0.16
N GLN A 296 7.08 -7.06 0.27
CA GLN A 296 7.94 -6.66 1.37
C GLN A 296 8.66 -5.35 1.01
N ILE A 297 8.01 -4.22 1.32
CA ILE A 297 8.65 -2.91 1.29
C ILE A 297 9.06 -2.60 2.73
N SER A 298 10.36 -2.65 3.03
CA SER A 298 10.91 -2.44 4.38
C SER A 298 10.92 -0.97 4.81
N SER A 299 9.79 -0.27 4.62
CA SER A 299 9.61 1.16 4.90
C SER A 299 9.11 1.46 6.32
N LEU A 300 8.68 0.46 7.07
CA LEU A 300 8.25 0.65 8.46
C LEU A 300 9.43 1.14 9.33
N ASP A 301 9.12 2.11 10.19
CA ASP A 301 10.04 2.67 11.18
C ASP A 301 11.32 3.29 10.59
N VAL A 302 11.30 3.70 9.31
CA VAL A 302 12.48 4.31 8.66
C VAL A 302 12.89 5.64 9.28
N PHE A 303 11.95 6.38 9.89
CA PHE A 303 12.16 7.69 10.49
C PHE A 303 12.18 7.67 12.03
N VAL A 304 12.16 6.48 12.64
CA VAL A 304 12.15 6.36 14.11
C VAL A 304 13.51 6.80 14.68
N PRO A 305 13.54 7.77 15.60
CA PRO A 305 14.77 8.19 16.26
C PRO A 305 15.36 7.08 17.15
N LYS A 306 16.60 7.28 17.61
CA LYS A 306 17.25 6.41 18.61
C LYS A 306 16.39 6.23 19.86
N ALA A 307 16.67 5.19 20.66
CA ALA A 307 15.91 4.89 21.87
C ALA A 307 15.75 6.13 22.76
N PRO A 308 14.56 6.38 23.32
CA PRO A 308 14.31 7.58 24.11
C PRO A 308 15.03 7.52 25.45
N SER A 309 15.41 8.69 25.93
CA SER A 309 16.13 8.87 27.20
C SER A 309 15.22 9.26 28.37
N SER A 310 13.98 9.68 28.09
CA SER A 310 12.99 10.10 29.09
C SER A 310 11.55 9.75 28.68
N TRP A 311 10.63 9.83 29.64
CA TRP A 311 9.19 9.66 29.38
C TRP A 311 8.64 10.74 28.44
N ASP A 312 9.11 11.98 28.57
CA ASP A 312 8.68 13.09 27.71
C ASP A 312 9.12 12.87 26.26
N GLU A 313 10.34 12.34 26.06
CA GLU A 313 10.80 11.97 24.72
C GLU A 313 10.01 10.79 24.15
N LEU A 314 9.80 9.74 24.96
CA LEU A 314 9.06 8.53 24.59
C LEU A 314 7.63 8.84 24.13
N LEU A 315 6.95 9.73 24.83
CA LEU A 315 5.55 10.09 24.63
C LEU A 315 5.35 11.35 23.78
N SER A 316 6.43 11.94 23.26
CA SER A 316 6.33 13.10 22.37
C SER A 316 5.57 12.74 21.07
N ALA A 317 4.71 13.64 20.61
CA ALA A 317 3.95 13.44 19.38
C ALA A 317 4.86 13.22 18.16
N GLU A 318 5.96 13.96 18.05
CA GLU A 318 6.93 13.78 16.96
C GLU A 318 7.48 12.35 16.92
N ARG A 319 7.81 11.78 18.08
CA ARG A 319 8.31 10.40 18.17
C ARG A 319 7.20 9.39 17.89
N LEU A 320 6.04 9.54 18.53
CA LEU A 320 4.96 8.57 18.41
C LEU A 320 4.44 8.45 16.96
N PHE A 321 4.34 9.57 16.25
CA PHE A 321 3.92 9.59 14.83
C PHE A 321 5.03 9.13 13.86
N SER A 322 6.27 8.96 14.32
CA SER A 322 7.37 8.41 13.52
C SER A 322 7.35 6.88 13.43
N TYR A 323 6.65 6.19 14.35
CA TYR A 323 6.52 4.74 14.34
C TYR A 323 5.50 4.28 13.28
N GLY A 324 5.88 3.27 12.52
CA GLY A 324 5.09 2.66 11.47
C GLY A 324 5.37 3.24 10.09
N SER A 325 4.31 3.45 9.31
CA SER A 325 4.42 3.94 7.94
C SER A 325 5.05 5.35 7.87
N PRO A 326 6.02 5.59 6.96
CA PRO A 326 6.72 6.87 6.86
C PRO A 326 5.80 8.08 6.59
N PHE A 327 4.65 7.84 5.97
CA PHE A 327 3.70 8.89 5.60
C PHE A 327 3.26 9.75 6.79
N TYR A 328 2.87 9.12 7.91
CA TYR A 328 2.24 9.82 9.02
C TYR A 328 3.22 10.75 9.74
N GLY A 329 4.46 10.30 9.97
CA GLY A 329 5.50 11.14 10.56
C GLY A 329 5.88 12.33 9.68
N LEU A 330 5.99 12.13 8.36
CA LEU A 330 6.26 13.21 7.41
C LEU A 330 5.11 14.21 7.34
N TYR A 331 3.87 13.71 7.29
CA TYR A 331 2.67 14.55 7.25
C TYR A 331 2.54 15.37 8.54
N PHE A 332 2.70 14.74 9.70
CA PHE A 332 2.71 15.41 11.01
C PHE A 332 3.75 16.55 11.04
N LYS A 333 4.99 16.28 10.61
CA LYS A 333 6.05 17.29 10.54
C LYS A 333 5.72 18.43 9.57
N GLY A 334 5.11 18.13 8.43
CA GLY A 334 4.67 19.13 7.47
C GLY A 334 3.57 20.03 8.03
N VAL A 335 2.60 19.49 8.77
CA VAL A 335 1.55 20.29 9.43
C VAL A 335 2.17 21.21 10.47
N MET A 336 3.10 20.70 11.28
CA MET A 336 3.83 21.48 12.30
C MET A 336 4.67 22.61 11.71
N ARG A 337 5.26 22.41 10.53
CA ARG A 337 6.07 23.43 9.82
C ARG A 337 5.24 24.42 9.00
N GLY A 338 4.02 24.04 8.61
CA GLY A 338 3.19 24.76 7.65
C GLY A 338 2.00 25.54 8.25
N VAL A 339 0.82 25.34 7.66
CA VAL A 339 -0.44 26.14 7.79
C VAL A 339 -0.91 26.36 9.24
N MET A 340 -0.47 25.53 10.19
CA MET A 340 -0.87 25.59 11.60
C MET A 340 0.36 25.63 12.53
N LYS A 341 1.25 26.59 12.26
CA LYS A 341 2.51 26.78 12.96
C LYS A 341 2.32 26.79 14.49
N GLY A 342 2.90 25.79 15.17
CA GLY A 342 3.06 25.78 16.62
C GLY A 342 1.85 25.34 17.46
N VAL A 343 0.84 24.69 16.87
CA VAL A 343 -0.26 24.07 17.65
C VAL A 343 -0.22 22.54 17.50
N PRO A 344 0.50 21.82 18.38
CA PRO A 344 0.65 20.36 18.29
C PRO A 344 -0.69 19.60 18.25
N GLY A 345 -1.70 20.08 18.97
CA GLY A 345 -3.02 19.48 19.00
C GLY A 345 -3.70 19.39 17.64
N THR A 346 -3.53 20.38 16.75
CA THR A 346 -4.15 20.33 15.41
C THR A 346 -3.42 19.37 14.47
N ALA A 347 -2.09 19.26 14.60
CA ALA A 347 -1.30 18.29 13.85
C ALA A 347 -1.64 16.85 14.25
N VAL A 348 -1.80 16.59 15.55
CA VAL A 348 -2.26 15.30 16.09
C VAL A 348 -3.64 14.96 15.53
N GLU A 349 -4.61 15.88 15.65
CA GLU A 349 -5.98 15.62 15.24
C GLU A 349 -6.12 15.39 13.73
N SER A 350 -5.52 16.26 12.91
CA SER A 350 -5.58 16.14 11.45
C SER A 350 -4.92 14.85 10.94
N THR A 351 -3.77 14.47 11.51
CA THR A 351 -3.06 13.26 11.11
C THR A 351 -3.79 11.99 11.60
N SER A 352 -4.39 12.04 12.79
CA SER A 352 -5.18 10.92 13.34
C SER A 352 -6.45 10.67 12.52
N LYS A 353 -7.16 11.73 12.09
CA LYS A 353 -8.35 11.60 11.22
C LYS A 353 -8.03 10.93 9.89
N ILE A 354 -6.85 11.18 9.31
CA ILE A 354 -6.41 10.50 8.08
C ILE A 354 -6.22 8.99 8.35
N ALA A 355 -5.67 8.63 9.50
CA ALA A 355 -5.48 7.23 9.88
C ALA A 355 -6.80 6.52 10.18
N GLU A 356 -7.72 7.16 10.91
CA GLU A 356 -9.08 6.65 11.15
C GLU A 356 -9.79 6.42 9.81
N ALA A 357 -9.87 7.44 8.95
CA ALA A 357 -10.52 7.35 7.65
C ALA A 357 -9.93 6.23 6.78
N LYS A 358 -8.60 6.05 6.84
CA LYS A 358 -7.92 4.96 6.12
C LYS A 358 -8.16 3.59 6.75
N LEU A 359 -8.27 3.50 8.07
CA LEU A 359 -8.49 2.23 8.77
C LEU A 359 -9.91 1.71 8.54
N VAL A 360 -10.92 2.58 8.57
CA VAL A 360 -12.33 2.20 8.34
C VAL A 360 -12.77 2.33 6.87
N CYS A 361 -11.91 2.88 6.01
CA CYS A 361 -12.20 3.17 4.60
C CYS A 361 -13.47 4.05 4.40
N SER A 362 -13.61 5.10 5.22
CA SER A 362 -14.72 6.07 5.16
C SER A 362 -14.18 7.48 5.36
N SER A 363 -14.64 8.46 4.58
CA SER A 363 -14.27 9.87 4.78
C SER A 363 -15.16 10.61 5.77
N GLN A 364 -16.33 10.03 6.08
CA GLN A 364 -17.23 10.63 7.05
C GLN A 364 -16.61 10.43 8.43
N SER A 365 -16.34 11.54 9.12
CA SER A 365 -16.09 11.53 10.56
C SER A 365 -17.18 10.68 11.19
N VAL A 366 -16.81 9.73 12.06
CA VAL A 366 -17.72 8.84 12.80
C VAL A 366 -18.90 9.68 13.31
N SER A 367 -20.01 9.68 12.57
CA SER A 367 -21.20 10.40 12.94
C SER A 367 -21.84 9.65 14.10
N THR A 368 -22.40 10.39 15.05
CA THR A 368 -23.12 9.90 16.22
C THR A 368 -24.36 9.04 15.89
N GLU A 369 -24.76 8.94 14.63
CA GLU A 369 -25.67 7.88 14.15
C GLU A 369 -24.84 6.61 13.95
N ALA A 370 -25.02 5.65 14.86
CA ALA A 370 -24.29 4.39 14.94
C ALA A 370 -24.01 3.77 13.56
N MET A 371 -22.81 4.03 13.03
CA MET A 371 -22.32 3.34 11.84
C MET A 371 -22.31 1.84 12.16
N GLU A 372 -23.06 1.03 11.41
CA GLU A 372 -22.91 -0.42 11.49
C GLU A 372 -21.53 -0.78 10.95
N LEU A 373 -20.55 -0.98 11.86
CA LEU A 373 -19.22 -1.44 11.46
C LEU A 373 -19.35 -2.77 10.72
N SER A 374 -18.78 -2.84 9.53
CA SER A 374 -18.69 -4.06 8.75
C SER A 374 -17.70 -5.04 9.38
N SER A 375 -17.78 -6.32 9.01
CA SER A 375 -16.83 -7.34 9.46
C SER A 375 -15.37 -6.98 9.14
N PRO A 376 -15.00 -6.53 7.92
CA PRO A 376 -13.65 -6.04 7.60
C PRO A 376 -13.19 -4.88 8.48
N GLN A 377 -14.05 -3.90 8.75
CA GLN A 377 -13.72 -2.77 9.62
C GLN A 377 -13.44 -3.23 11.06
N CYS A 378 -14.25 -4.16 11.59
CA CYS A 378 -14.01 -4.76 12.91
C CYS A 378 -12.64 -5.46 12.98
N PHE A 379 -12.29 -6.25 11.94
CA PHE A 379 -10.97 -6.89 11.88
C PHE A 379 -9.83 -5.90 11.74
N ALA A 380 -10.02 -4.80 11.03
CA ALA A 380 -9.01 -3.76 10.89
C ALA A 380 -8.71 -3.04 12.21
N ILE A 381 -9.79 -2.68 12.93
CA ILE A 381 -9.72 -2.07 14.27
C ILE A 381 -9.00 -3.03 15.23
N LEU A 382 -9.50 -4.25 15.37
CA LEU A 382 -8.92 -5.25 16.27
C LEU A 382 -7.50 -5.66 15.86
N GLY A 383 -7.24 -5.79 14.56
CA GLY A 383 -5.92 -6.09 14.01
C GLY A 383 -4.89 -5.07 14.46
N SER A 384 -5.24 -3.79 14.45
CA SER A 384 -4.36 -2.69 14.84
C SER A 384 -4.07 -2.61 16.35
N VAL A 385 -4.88 -3.25 17.21
CA VAL A 385 -4.72 -3.18 18.68
C VAL A 385 -4.29 -4.50 19.33
N ILE A 386 -4.73 -5.65 18.81
CA ILE A 386 -4.48 -6.96 19.43
C ILE A 386 -3.86 -7.99 18.47
N GLN A 387 -3.61 -7.58 17.22
CA GLN A 387 -3.06 -8.41 16.14
C GLN A 387 -3.85 -9.71 15.90
N THR A 388 -5.10 -9.55 15.44
CA THR A 388 -5.95 -10.68 15.02
C THR A 388 -5.43 -11.27 13.70
N ARG A 389 -5.21 -12.60 13.68
CA ARG A 389 -4.88 -13.31 12.44
C ARG A 389 -6.12 -13.94 11.83
N VAL A 390 -6.59 -13.31 10.77
CA VAL A 390 -7.62 -13.87 9.91
C VAL A 390 -6.98 -14.95 9.05
N CYS A 391 -7.70 -16.03 8.79
CA CYS A 391 -7.12 -17.15 8.07
C CYS A 391 -6.76 -16.80 6.61
N SER A 392 -5.68 -17.40 6.10
CA SER A 392 -5.07 -17.08 4.80
C SER A 392 -6.02 -17.25 3.61
N TYR A 393 -6.94 -18.20 3.72
CA TYR A 393 -7.91 -18.58 2.69
C TYR A 393 -9.14 -17.67 2.60
N LEU A 394 -9.26 -16.63 3.44
CA LEU A 394 -10.45 -15.80 3.46
C LEU A 394 -10.35 -14.63 2.45
N PRO A 395 -11.38 -14.43 1.59
CA PRO A 395 -11.38 -13.34 0.61
C PRO A 395 -11.20 -11.94 1.24
N ILE A 396 -11.58 -11.81 2.52
CA ILE A 396 -11.43 -10.59 3.32
C ILE A 396 -9.99 -10.09 3.39
N ASN A 397 -8.98 -10.96 3.28
CA ASN A 397 -7.56 -10.55 3.34
C ASN A 397 -7.21 -9.56 2.23
N SER A 398 -7.75 -9.77 1.03
CA SER A 398 -7.55 -8.86 -0.09
C SER A 398 -8.17 -7.47 0.16
N GLU A 399 -9.34 -7.44 0.81
CA GLU A 399 -10.03 -6.22 1.18
C GLU A 399 -9.31 -5.48 2.32
N LEU A 400 -8.80 -6.22 3.31
CA LEU A 400 -8.05 -5.64 4.43
C LEU A 400 -6.78 -4.91 3.95
N VAL A 401 -6.05 -5.49 2.98
CA VAL A 401 -4.86 -4.83 2.39
C VAL A 401 -5.26 -3.64 1.52
N ALA A 402 -6.32 -3.78 0.74
CA ALA A 402 -6.79 -2.76 -0.18
C ALA A 402 -7.29 -1.50 0.55
N SER A 403 -8.23 -1.74 1.45
CA SER A 403 -9.10 -0.72 1.99
C SER A 403 -8.74 -0.36 3.42
N HIS A 404 -8.18 -1.29 4.20
CA HIS A 404 -8.08 -1.16 5.66
C HIS A 404 -6.65 -1.24 6.22
N ALA A 405 -5.64 -0.85 5.43
CA ALA A 405 -4.25 -0.71 5.86
C ALA A 405 -3.52 -1.97 6.35
N ALA A 406 -4.07 -3.17 6.14
CA ALA A 406 -3.35 -4.41 6.43
C ALA A 406 -2.13 -4.54 5.52
N HIS A 407 -1.08 -5.18 6.03
CA HIS A 407 0.12 -5.50 5.26
C HIS A 407 0.07 -6.94 4.80
N CYS A 408 0.45 -7.15 3.54
CA CYS A 408 0.70 -8.49 3.02
C CYS A 408 2.05 -8.99 3.52
N MET A 409 2.04 -10.04 4.34
CA MET A 409 3.26 -10.63 4.92
C MET A 409 3.83 -11.73 4.05
N PHE A 410 2.96 -12.48 3.37
CA PHE A 410 3.32 -13.62 2.56
C PHE A 410 2.22 -13.93 1.54
N ILE A 411 2.64 -14.41 0.38
CA ILE A 411 1.76 -14.98 -0.66
C ILE A 411 2.31 -16.37 -1.00
N SER A 412 1.49 -17.40 -0.84
CA SER A 412 1.87 -18.79 -1.12
C SER A 412 1.94 -19.08 -2.63
N SER A 413 2.52 -20.23 -3.01
CA SER A 413 2.48 -20.71 -4.41
C SER A 413 1.05 -20.94 -4.89
N ASP A 414 0.17 -21.35 -3.98
CA ASP A 414 -1.26 -21.57 -4.22
C ASP A 414 -2.06 -20.27 -4.08
N GLN A 415 -1.37 -19.12 -4.01
CA GLN A 415 -1.95 -17.78 -4.09
C GLN A 415 -2.78 -17.39 -2.87
N GLU A 416 -2.55 -18.05 -1.73
CA GLU A 416 -3.10 -17.65 -0.45
C GLU A 416 -2.30 -16.50 0.17
N MET A 417 -3.00 -15.53 0.76
CA MET A 417 -2.38 -14.35 1.35
C MET A 417 -2.44 -14.43 2.87
N VAL A 418 -1.28 -14.24 3.50
CA VAL A 418 -1.18 -13.97 4.93
C VAL A 418 -1.11 -12.46 5.12
N VAL A 419 -2.10 -11.91 5.81
CA VAL A 419 -2.18 -10.49 6.15
C VAL A 419 -1.90 -10.29 7.63
N ASP A 420 -1.30 -9.15 7.96
CA ASP A 420 -1.04 -8.77 9.34
C ASP A 420 -1.10 -7.25 9.50
N TYR A 421 -1.31 -6.81 10.73
CA TYR A 421 -1.24 -5.40 11.12
C TYR A 421 0.06 -5.21 11.90
N PRO A 422 1.16 -4.82 11.22
CA PRO A 422 2.41 -4.57 11.91
C PRO A 422 2.23 -3.44 12.93
N PRO A 423 3.07 -3.40 13.99
CA PRO A 423 2.96 -2.40 15.04
C PRO A 423 3.10 -1.00 14.45
N GLN A 424 2.01 -0.23 14.50
CA GLN A 424 1.95 1.13 13.99
C GLN A 424 1.16 1.97 14.98
N PHE A 425 1.84 2.86 15.68
CA PHE A 425 1.24 3.68 16.74
C PHE A 425 -0.02 4.39 16.25
N ILE A 426 0.01 4.95 15.03
CA ILE A 426 -1.07 5.76 14.48
C ILE A 426 -2.36 4.98 14.17
N TYR A 427 -2.25 3.74 13.68
CA TYR A 427 -3.43 2.90 13.46
C TYR A 427 -3.97 2.32 14.76
N ALA A 428 -3.08 1.99 15.71
CA ALA A 428 -3.48 1.63 17.06
C ALA A 428 -4.21 2.79 17.75
N LEU A 429 -3.72 4.02 17.60
CA LEU A 429 -4.36 5.24 18.09
C LEU A 429 -5.76 5.41 17.48
N ALA A 430 -5.88 5.35 16.16
CA ALA A 430 -7.16 5.45 15.46
C ALA A 430 -8.16 4.37 15.92
N ALA A 431 -7.71 3.12 16.03
CA ALA A 431 -8.53 2.02 16.52
C ALA A 431 -9.00 2.22 17.98
N ASN A 432 -8.11 2.68 18.86
CA ASN A 432 -8.46 2.98 20.24
C ASN A 432 -9.49 4.12 20.34
N ARG A 433 -9.33 5.19 19.56
CA ARG A 433 -10.30 6.31 19.52
C ARG A 433 -11.70 5.84 19.09
N ILE A 434 -11.77 4.98 18.07
CA ILE A 434 -13.05 4.38 17.63
C ILE A 434 -13.64 3.50 18.73
N LEU A 435 -12.83 2.65 19.36
CA LEU A 435 -13.31 1.76 20.42
C LEU A 435 -13.71 2.50 21.70
N ALA A 436 -13.06 3.63 22.01
CA ALA A 436 -13.31 4.42 23.21
C ALA A 436 -14.50 5.39 23.07
N SER A 437 -14.92 5.70 21.84
CA SER A 437 -16.00 6.67 21.59
C SER A 437 -17.39 6.16 22.00
N ASP A 438 -17.66 4.86 21.81
CA ASP A 438 -18.92 4.22 22.18
C ASP A 438 -18.69 2.75 22.57
N GLU A 439 -19.29 2.31 23.68
CA GLU A 439 -19.23 0.91 24.12
C GLU A 439 -19.86 -0.07 23.12
N ALA A 440 -20.80 0.40 22.29
CA ALA A 440 -21.40 -0.38 21.22
C ALA A 440 -20.34 -0.91 20.22
N TYR A 441 -19.27 -0.15 19.96
CA TYR A 441 -18.20 -0.57 19.06
C TYR A 441 -17.37 -1.72 19.63
N TRP A 442 -17.08 -1.69 20.94
CA TRP A 442 -16.45 -2.84 21.62
C TRP A 442 -17.32 -4.08 21.50
N ILE A 443 -18.62 -3.98 21.81
CA ILE A 443 -19.56 -5.09 21.76
C ILE A 443 -19.61 -5.67 20.35
N LYS A 444 -19.73 -4.83 19.32
CA LYS A 444 -19.76 -5.25 17.91
C LYS A 444 -18.46 -5.97 17.52
N CYS A 445 -17.30 -5.38 17.80
CA CYS A 445 -16.01 -5.96 17.44
C CYS A 445 -15.79 -7.32 18.12
N ILE A 446 -16.12 -7.43 19.41
CA ILE A 446 -16.01 -8.68 20.16
C ILE A 446 -16.97 -9.74 19.60
N ASN A 447 -18.22 -9.37 19.28
CA ASN A 447 -19.19 -10.30 18.70
C ASN A 447 -18.77 -10.83 17.33
N VAL A 448 -18.21 -9.96 16.47
CA VAL A 448 -17.65 -10.37 15.17
C VAL A 448 -16.47 -11.32 15.38
N LEU A 449 -15.54 -11.00 16.28
CA LEU A 449 -14.40 -11.86 16.59
C LEU A 449 -14.84 -13.22 17.15
N ALA A 450 -15.77 -13.24 18.11
CA ALA A 450 -16.30 -14.47 18.70
C ALA A 450 -16.97 -15.36 17.64
N THR A 451 -17.74 -14.76 16.74
CA THR A 451 -18.35 -15.47 15.60
C THR A 451 -17.28 -16.07 14.69
N ALA A 452 -16.21 -15.32 14.40
CA ALA A 452 -15.11 -15.78 13.57
C ALA A 452 -14.32 -16.93 14.22
N VAL A 453 -14.08 -16.85 15.54
CA VAL A 453 -13.47 -17.94 16.32
C VAL A 453 -14.34 -19.19 16.28
N ASN A 454 -15.65 -19.07 16.53
CA ASN A 454 -16.58 -20.20 16.48
C ASN A 454 -16.62 -20.87 15.10
N LYS A 455 -16.46 -20.09 14.04
CA LYS A 455 -16.40 -20.57 12.65
C LYS A 455 -14.99 -21.01 12.21
N ARG A 456 -13.99 -21.04 13.11
CA ARG A 456 -12.59 -21.39 12.82
C ARG A 456 -11.96 -20.53 11.71
N LEU A 457 -12.38 -19.27 11.62
CA LEU A 457 -11.84 -18.27 10.69
C LEU A 457 -10.61 -17.56 11.26
N VAL A 458 -10.36 -17.76 12.55
CA VAL A 458 -9.19 -17.28 13.29
C VAL A 458 -8.52 -18.51 13.92
N THR A 459 -7.20 -18.48 14.04
CA THR A 459 -6.40 -19.56 14.61
C THR A 459 -6.80 -19.85 16.06
N VAL A 460 -7.33 -21.05 16.31
CA VAL A 460 -7.93 -21.46 17.60
C VAL A 460 -6.91 -21.45 18.75
N GLY A 461 -5.62 -21.62 18.45
CA GLY A 461 -4.53 -21.56 19.43
C GLY A 461 -4.36 -20.19 20.11
N ASP A 462 -4.99 -19.13 19.59
CA ASP A 462 -4.76 -17.75 20.04
C ASP A 462 -5.94 -17.15 20.81
N VAL A 463 -7.02 -17.91 21.05
CA VAL A 463 -8.27 -17.35 21.62
C VAL A 463 -8.06 -16.76 23.01
N GLY A 464 -7.36 -17.49 23.88
CA GLY A 464 -7.02 -17.00 25.22
C GLY A 464 -6.15 -15.73 25.16
N GLU A 465 -5.11 -15.73 24.33
CA GLU A 465 -4.24 -14.56 24.14
C GLU A 465 -5.01 -13.34 23.61
N MET A 466 -5.88 -13.54 22.63
CA MET A 466 -6.72 -12.46 22.08
C MET A 466 -7.64 -11.90 23.16
N ALA A 467 -8.31 -12.75 23.93
CA ALA A 467 -9.16 -12.32 25.04
C ALA A 467 -8.37 -11.51 26.08
N THR A 468 -7.18 -11.99 26.46
CA THR A 468 -6.30 -11.26 27.38
C THR A 468 -5.91 -9.89 26.83
N ARG A 469 -5.52 -9.79 25.55
CA ARG A 469 -5.17 -8.51 24.91
C ARG A 469 -6.36 -7.54 24.89
N LEU A 470 -7.57 -8.01 24.59
CA LEU A 470 -8.79 -7.18 24.64
C LEU A 470 -9.00 -6.59 26.04
N ILE A 471 -8.90 -7.44 27.07
CA ILE A 471 -9.05 -7.02 28.48
C ILE A 471 -7.99 -5.99 28.86
N LEU A 472 -6.72 -6.22 28.49
CA LEU A 472 -5.62 -5.30 28.81
C LEU A 472 -5.78 -3.95 28.10
N ILE A 473 -6.16 -3.93 26.81
CA ILE A 473 -6.45 -2.67 26.09
C ILE A 473 -7.62 -1.94 26.75
N ARG A 474 -8.71 -2.64 27.09
CA ARG A 474 -9.87 -2.03 27.73
C ARG A 474 -9.54 -1.48 29.11
N ALA A 475 -8.73 -2.19 29.90
CA ALA A 475 -8.25 -1.71 31.19
C ALA A 475 -7.40 -0.44 31.03
N MET A 476 -6.50 -0.41 30.04
CA MET A 476 -5.69 0.78 29.74
C MET A 476 -6.58 2.00 29.41
N GLN A 477 -7.61 1.82 28.58
CA GLN A 477 -8.56 2.88 28.22
C GLN A 477 -9.40 3.42 29.40
N LYS A 478 -9.68 2.57 30.40
CA LYS A 478 -10.47 2.96 31.60
C LYS A 478 -9.59 3.49 32.73
N THR A 479 -8.28 3.29 32.66
CA THR A 479 -7.34 3.74 33.69
C THR A 479 -7.08 5.25 33.56
N LYS A 480 -6.94 5.95 34.68
CA LYS A 480 -6.65 7.38 34.68
C LYS A 480 -5.31 7.69 34.00
N ALA A 481 -5.37 8.49 32.94
CA ALA A 481 -4.19 8.94 32.19
C ALA A 481 -3.27 9.83 33.04
N ILE A 482 -1.96 9.64 32.86
CA ILE A 482 -0.93 10.63 33.18
C ILE A 482 -0.57 11.31 31.86
N PRO A 483 -1.15 12.47 31.54
CA PRO A 483 -0.80 13.19 30.33
C PRO A 483 0.65 13.68 30.42
N CYS A 484 1.36 13.66 29.30
CA CYS A 484 2.52 14.52 29.13
C CYS A 484 2.08 15.99 29.10
N ASN A 485 3.04 16.92 29.21
CA ASN A 485 2.80 18.38 29.24
C ASN A 485 1.55 18.81 28.46
N ALA A 486 0.71 19.66 29.07
CA ALA A 486 -0.63 20.01 28.62
C ALA A 486 -0.74 20.57 27.18
N THR A 487 0.39 20.88 26.54
CA THR A 487 0.50 21.37 25.16
C THR A 487 0.51 20.27 24.09
N ASP A 488 0.79 19.02 24.45
CA ASP A 488 1.00 17.89 23.53
C ASP A 488 0.11 16.67 23.84
N SER A 489 -1.09 16.87 24.40
CA SER A 489 -1.96 15.75 24.76
C SER A 489 -2.43 14.98 23.51
N ILE A 490 -1.90 13.76 23.32
CA ILE A 490 -2.35 12.83 22.29
C ILE A 490 -3.46 11.97 22.92
N PRO A 491 -4.70 12.00 22.37
CA PRO A 491 -5.76 11.10 22.83
C PRO A 491 -5.25 9.65 22.80
N ASP A 492 -5.46 8.85 23.84
CA ASP A 492 -5.02 7.44 23.90
C ASP A 492 -3.50 7.17 23.64
N GLY A 493 -2.68 8.23 23.67
CA GLY A 493 -1.23 8.21 23.56
C GLY A 493 -0.54 8.57 24.87
N TYR A 494 -1.09 8.11 26.00
CA TYR A 494 -0.66 8.49 27.35
C TYR A 494 -0.12 7.30 28.14
N SER A 495 0.75 7.59 29.11
CA SER A 495 1.12 6.61 30.14
C SER A 495 0.12 6.58 31.29
N VAL A 496 0.10 5.49 32.04
CA VAL A 496 -0.65 5.39 33.30
C VAL A 496 0.28 4.91 34.41
N ARG A 497 -0.10 5.19 35.66
CA ARG A 497 0.60 4.61 36.81
C ARG A 497 0.30 3.12 36.88
N LEU A 498 1.32 2.32 37.18
CA LEU A 498 1.17 0.87 37.29
C LEU A 498 0.11 0.47 38.33
N ALA A 499 0.11 1.11 39.50
CA ALA A 499 -0.88 0.84 40.55
C ALA A 499 -2.31 1.05 40.05
N ASP A 500 -2.60 2.22 39.49
CA ASP A 500 -3.94 2.59 38.99
C ASP A 500 -4.41 1.62 37.88
N PHE A 501 -3.49 1.16 37.03
CA PHE A 501 -3.80 0.16 36.01
C PHE A 501 -4.14 -1.21 36.60
N LEU A 502 -3.36 -1.68 37.58
CA LEU A 502 -3.61 -2.97 38.22
C LEU A 502 -4.92 -2.97 39.01
N GLU A 503 -5.23 -1.85 39.67
CA GLU A 503 -6.52 -1.64 40.32
C GLU A 503 -7.65 -1.70 39.30
N THR A 504 -7.51 -0.99 38.17
CA THR A 504 -8.51 -1.01 37.08
C THR A 504 -8.68 -2.40 36.46
N LEU A 505 -7.58 -3.14 36.27
CA LEU A 505 -7.58 -4.46 35.64
C LEU A 505 -8.21 -5.54 36.54
N THR A 506 -7.98 -5.46 37.85
CA THR A 506 -8.30 -6.56 38.78
C THR A 506 -9.44 -6.23 39.75
N GLY A 507 -9.74 -4.96 39.97
CA GLY A 507 -10.62 -4.48 41.04
C GLY A 507 -10.05 -4.66 42.46
N LYS A 508 -8.76 -4.97 42.61
CA LYS A 508 -8.09 -5.20 43.91
C LYS A 508 -7.09 -4.09 44.22
N ASP A 509 -6.82 -3.90 45.51
CA ASP A 509 -5.74 -3.02 45.97
C ASP A 509 -4.36 -3.55 45.50
N PRO A 510 -3.63 -2.82 44.64
CA PRO A 510 -2.33 -3.22 44.14
C PRO A 510 -1.29 -3.48 45.24
N TYR A 511 -1.39 -2.84 46.39
CA TYR A 511 -0.43 -3.03 47.49
C TYR A 511 -0.61 -4.38 48.18
N THR A 512 -1.80 -4.98 48.09
CA THR A 512 -2.12 -6.32 48.64
C THR A 512 -1.78 -7.47 47.70
N MET A 513 -1.46 -7.17 46.44
CA MET A 513 -1.11 -8.20 45.45
C MET A 513 0.25 -8.82 45.76
N ASP A 514 0.36 -10.12 45.51
CA ASP A 514 1.63 -10.85 45.51
C ASP A 514 2.33 -10.67 44.16
N PHE A 515 3.58 -10.19 44.18
CA PHE A 515 4.44 -10.00 43.01
C PHE A 515 5.59 -11.01 43.00
N ASP A 516 5.45 -12.11 43.76
CA ASP A 516 6.47 -13.14 43.96
C ASP A 516 7.79 -12.54 44.49
N CYS A 517 8.92 -12.86 43.85
CA CYS A 517 10.30 -12.66 44.33
C CYS A 517 10.81 -11.20 44.33
N ILE A 518 9.94 -10.20 44.54
CA ILE A 518 10.32 -8.79 44.63
C ILE A 518 10.44 -8.34 46.10
N ALA A 519 11.56 -7.69 46.45
CA ALA A 519 11.72 -7.11 47.79
C ALA A 519 10.66 -6.04 48.07
N GLU A 520 10.11 -5.99 49.29
CA GLU A 520 9.04 -5.06 49.69
C GLU A 520 9.33 -3.59 49.35
N GLY A 521 10.57 -3.12 49.59
CA GLY A 521 10.96 -1.75 49.22
C GLY A 521 10.92 -1.48 47.71
N ASN A 522 11.29 -2.47 46.90
CA ASN A 522 11.22 -2.38 45.44
C ASN A 522 9.77 -2.44 44.93
N LYS A 523 8.92 -3.27 45.54
CA LYS A 523 7.48 -3.33 45.27
C LYS A 523 6.81 -1.98 45.54
N ALA A 524 7.05 -1.41 46.72
CA ALA A 524 6.48 -0.12 47.10
C ALA A 524 6.92 1.00 46.14
N ARG A 525 8.21 1.01 45.76
CA ARG A 525 8.73 1.96 44.77
C ARG A 525 8.13 1.74 43.38
N LEU A 526 8.01 0.51 42.90
CA LEU A 526 7.42 0.18 41.60
C LEU A 526 5.94 0.59 41.52
N LEU A 527 5.15 0.34 42.56
CA LEU A 527 3.74 0.77 42.63
C LEU A 527 3.61 2.30 42.76
N LYS A 528 4.59 2.96 43.39
CA LYS A 528 4.60 4.42 43.56
C LYS A 528 5.01 5.17 42.30
N GLU A 529 6.08 4.72 41.65
CA GLU A 529 6.77 5.46 40.59
C GLU A 529 6.62 4.80 39.21
N GLY A 530 6.25 3.52 39.17
CA GLY A 530 6.14 2.75 37.94
C GLY A 530 5.07 3.30 37.03
N ARG A 531 5.44 3.43 35.76
CA ARG A 531 4.56 3.84 34.67
C ARG A 531 4.60 2.79 33.58
N ILE A 532 3.46 2.61 32.93
CA ILE A 532 3.32 1.72 31.78
C ILE A 532 2.72 2.50 30.62
N PHE A 533 3.09 2.11 29.42
CA PHE A 533 2.54 2.66 28.18
C PHE A 533 2.49 1.57 27.12
N PHE A 534 1.29 1.32 26.61
CA PHE A 534 1.04 0.53 25.42
C PHE A 534 -0.34 0.92 24.88
N ASN A 535 -0.52 0.88 23.56
CA ASN A 535 -1.82 1.07 22.90
C ASN A 535 -2.17 -0.07 21.94
N HIS A 536 -1.25 -1.02 21.76
CA HIS A 536 -1.46 -2.23 20.99
C HIS A 536 -0.53 -3.35 21.46
N PHE A 537 -0.86 -4.57 21.06
CA PHE A 537 -0.05 -5.75 21.25
C PHE A 537 0.43 -6.26 19.90
N THR A 538 1.67 -6.77 19.89
CA THR A 538 2.20 -7.50 18.75
C THR A 538 2.62 -8.91 19.15
N ARG A 539 2.50 -9.84 18.20
CA ARG A 539 2.92 -11.21 18.33
C ARG A 539 4.35 -11.34 17.81
N PHE A 540 5.26 -11.73 18.70
CA PHE A 540 6.60 -12.11 18.31
C PHE A 540 6.57 -13.53 17.74
N LEU A 541 6.67 -13.65 16.41
CA LEU A 541 7.10 -14.91 15.81
C LEU A 541 8.59 -15.02 16.05
N HIS A 542 9.01 -15.93 16.94
CA HIS A 542 10.38 -16.43 16.90
C HIS A 542 10.54 -17.12 15.55
N ALA A 543 11.11 -16.42 14.57
CA ALA A 543 11.67 -17.08 13.40
C ALA A 543 12.83 -17.92 13.94
N GLN A 544 12.59 -19.21 14.18
CA GLN A 544 13.69 -20.15 14.21
C GLN A 544 14.36 -20.02 12.84
N ARG A 545 15.54 -19.38 12.83
CA ARG A 545 16.48 -19.52 11.72
C ARG A 545 16.77 -21.01 11.61
N GLN A 546 16.25 -21.65 10.57
CA GLN A 546 16.83 -22.85 9.99
C GLN A 546 17.26 -22.50 8.57
#